data_AF-A0A5J4UDM3-F1
#
_entry.id   AF-A0A5J4UDM3-F1
#
_cell.length_a   1.000
_cell.length_b   1.000
_cell.length_c   1.000
_cell.angle_alpha   90.00
_cell.angle_beta   90.00
_cell.angle_gamma   90.00
#
_symmetry.space_group_name_H-M   'P 1'
#
loop_
_entity.id
_entity.type
_entity.pdbx_description
1 polymer ?
#
loop_
_entity_poly.entity_id
_entity_poly.type
_entity_poly.pdbx_seq_one_letter_code
_entity_poly.pdbx_strand_id
1 'polypeptide(L)'
;MPAPEIILNYQVITNKVDMWSYGVVLFQLATHEYPFKAKTNHKKMRHMKSIERPLEIKDDLLWDLISQLLEFDPIKRLSAAEALLHPFFTSPQALAEISDSSRIIAANSAVAFKNGDKKITQFDLDQTFIVPTSEIKIFLNIDPEAEEKK
;
A
#
# COMPACT_ATOMS: atom_id res chain seq x y z
N MET A 1 -0.48 -15.01 0.68
CA MET A 1 -0.76 -15.84 1.88
C MET A 1 -2.18 -15.52 2.34
N PRO A 2 -3.08 -16.50 2.53
CA PRO A 2 -4.45 -16.22 2.91
C PRO A 2 -4.53 -15.62 4.32
N ALA A 3 -5.51 -14.75 4.54
CA ALA A 3 -5.76 -14.12 5.84
C ALA A 3 -6.10 -15.18 6.92
N PRO A 4 -5.79 -14.94 8.21
CA PRO A 4 -6.01 -15.90 9.29
C PRO A 4 -7.46 -16.37 9.38
N GLU A 5 -8.43 -15.49 9.17
CA GLU A 5 -9.84 -15.80 9.25
C GLU A 5 -10.32 -16.79 8.17
N ILE A 6 -9.68 -16.78 6.99
CA ILE A 6 -9.92 -17.75 5.92
C ILE A 6 -9.39 -19.12 6.33
N ILE A 7 -8.18 -19.17 6.89
CA ILE A 7 -7.53 -20.41 7.35
C ILE A 7 -8.30 -21.03 8.51
N LEU A 8 -8.86 -20.20 9.38
CA LEU A 8 -9.56 -20.61 10.61
C LEU A 8 -11.06 -20.80 10.40
N ASN A 9 -11.56 -20.65 9.17
CA ASN A 9 -12.96 -20.83 8.77
C ASN A 9 -13.95 -20.00 9.61
N TYR A 10 -13.63 -18.72 9.83
CA TYR A 10 -14.56 -17.80 10.48
C TYR A 10 -15.79 -17.59 9.60
N GLN A 11 -16.96 -17.41 10.21
CA GLN A 11 -18.23 -17.22 9.49
C GLN A 11 -18.36 -15.83 8.84
N VAL A 12 -17.53 -14.87 9.21
CA VAL A 12 -17.57 -13.49 8.71
C VAL A 12 -16.28 -13.19 7.96
N ILE A 13 -16.37 -13.20 6.63
CA ILE A 13 -15.31 -12.79 5.72
C ILE A 13 -15.67 -11.39 5.21
N THR A 14 -14.74 -10.45 5.32
CA THR A 14 -14.91 -9.06 4.87
C THR A 14 -13.81 -8.70 3.87
N ASN A 15 -13.90 -7.52 3.24
CA ASN A 15 -12.82 -6.99 2.39
C ASN A 15 -11.49 -6.74 3.13
N LYS A 16 -11.47 -6.87 4.47
CA LYS A 16 -10.24 -6.80 5.28
C LYS A 16 -9.28 -7.97 4.98
N VAL A 17 -9.72 -9.04 4.30
CA VAL A 17 -8.84 -10.11 3.80
C VAL A 17 -7.83 -9.59 2.76
N ASP A 18 -8.23 -8.60 1.96
CA ASP A 18 -7.34 -7.97 0.98
C ASP A 18 -6.33 -7.06 1.67
N MET A 19 -6.74 -6.40 2.76
CA MET A 19 -5.86 -5.59 3.60
C MET A 19 -4.76 -6.43 4.26
N TRP A 20 -5.07 -7.66 4.66
CA TRP A 20 -4.04 -8.60 5.11
C TRP A 20 -3.05 -8.92 4.00
N SER A 21 -3.55 -9.24 2.81
CA SER A 21 -2.70 -9.55 1.66
C SER A 21 -1.80 -8.37 1.29
N TYR A 22 -2.32 -7.16 1.36
CA TYR A 22 -1.56 -5.92 1.21
C TYR A 22 -0.46 -5.78 2.26
N GLY A 23 -0.75 -6.01 3.54
CA GLY A 23 0.25 -6.01 4.62
C GLY A 23 1.36 -7.04 4.40
N VAL A 24 1.03 -8.24 3.89
CA VAL A 24 2.02 -9.28 3.55
C VAL A 24 2.94 -8.81 2.41
N VAL A 25 2.38 -8.15 1.39
CA VAL A 25 3.17 -7.61 0.28
C VAL A 25 4.10 -6.49 0.76
N LEU A 26 3.61 -5.56 1.58
CA LEU A 26 4.46 -4.49 2.15
C LEU A 26 5.61 -5.06 3.00
N PHE A 27 5.30 -6.04 3.86
CA PHE A 27 6.33 -6.74 4.64
C PHE A 27 7.38 -7.38 3.73
N GLN A 28 6.93 -8.04 2.66
CA GLN A 28 7.81 -8.72 1.71
C GLN A 28 8.68 -7.73 0.92
N LEU A 29 8.14 -6.56 0.54
CA LEU A 29 8.92 -5.51 -0.11
C LEU A 29 10.00 -4.95 0.83
N ALA A 30 9.70 -4.80 2.12
CA ALA A 30 10.62 -4.23 3.09
C ALA A 30 11.72 -5.20 3.56
N THR A 31 11.44 -6.51 3.55
CA THR A 31 12.34 -7.53 4.16
C THR A 31 12.87 -8.55 3.17
N HIS A 32 12.28 -8.63 1.97
CA HIS A 32 12.44 -9.73 1.01
C HIS A 32 12.06 -11.11 1.56
N GLU A 33 11.42 -11.18 2.74
CA GLU A 33 10.94 -12.40 3.36
C GLU A 33 9.42 -12.35 3.57
N TYR A 34 8.82 -13.51 3.86
CA TYR A 34 7.41 -13.55 4.27
C TYR A 34 7.29 -13.38 5.79
N PRO A 35 6.22 -12.74 6.28
CA PRO A 35 5.99 -12.56 7.72
C PRO A 35 5.85 -13.87 8.48
N PHE A 36 5.58 -14.98 7.79
CA PHE A 36 5.55 -16.31 8.35
C PHE A 36 6.41 -17.25 7.51
N LYS A 37 7.29 -18.00 8.20
CA LYS A 37 8.11 -19.04 7.56
C LYS A 37 7.21 -20.13 6.98
N ALA A 38 7.57 -20.69 5.83
CA ALA A 38 6.78 -21.70 5.11
C ALA A 38 6.42 -22.97 5.93
N LYS A 39 7.17 -23.27 7.00
CA LYS A 39 6.92 -24.39 7.93
C LYS A 39 6.01 -24.03 9.11
N THR A 40 5.46 -22.81 9.15
CA THR A 40 4.57 -22.37 10.23
C THR A 40 3.25 -23.10 10.13
N ASN A 41 3.04 -24.07 11.02
CA ASN A 41 1.76 -24.78 11.13
C ASN A 41 0.60 -23.80 11.37
N HIS A 42 -0.53 -23.99 10.67
CA HIS A 42 -1.75 -23.20 10.88
C HIS A 42 -2.22 -23.18 12.34
N LYS A 43 -1.96 -24.26 13.10
CA LYS A 43 -2.21 -24.33 14.55
C LYS A 43 -1.39 -23.31 15.35
N LYS A 44 -0.17 -22.99 14.92
CA LYS A 44 0.67 -21.94 15.54
C LYS A 44 0.14 -20.55 15.20
N MET A 45 -0.29 -20.32 13.96
CA MET A 45 -0.89 -19.04 13.56
C MET A 45 -2.13 -18.68 14.38
N ARG A 46 -2.94 -19.68 14.79
CA ARG A 46 -4.12 -19.45 15.66
C ARG A 46 -3.78 -18.83 17.02
N HIS A 47 -2.57 -19.06 17.52
CA HIS A 47 -2.14 -18.58 18.83
C HIS A 47 -1.21 -17.35 18.73
N MET A 48 -0.84 -16.94 17.52
CA MET A 48 -0.08 -15.72 17.31
C MET A 48 -1.00 -14.52 17.46
N LYS A 49 -0.56 -13.54 18.23
CA LYS A 49 -1.28 -12.28 18.47
C LYS A 49 -0.65 -11.10 17.75
N SER A 50 0.62 -11.25 17.34
CA SER A 50 1.38 -10.20 16.69
C SER A 50 2.49 -10.82 15.85
N ILE A 51 3.02 -10.03 14.93
CA ILE A 51 4.23 -10.32 14.17
C ILE A 51 5.35 -9.49 14.79
N GLU A 52 6.52 -10.08 14.95
CA GLU A 52 7.69 -9.37 15.47
C GLU A 52 8.28 -8.46 14.39
N ARG A 53 8.78 -7.30 14.82
CA ARG A 53 9.44 -6.34 13.92
C ARG A 53 10.77 -6.91 13.41
N PRO A 54 10.94 -7.07 12.09
CA PRO A 54 12.23 -7.43 11.51
C PRO A 54 13.25 -6.28 11.66
N LEU A 55 14.54 -6.62 11.75
CA LEU A 55 15.62 -5.63 11.91
C LEU A 55 15.81 -4.77 10.64
N GLU A 56 15.35 -5.27 9.51
CA GLU A 56 15.38 -4.62 8.20
C GLU A 56 14.45 -3.40 8.15
N ILE A 57 13.33 -3.43 8.89
CA ILE A 57 12.33 -2.35 8.90
C ILE A 57 12.73 -1.31 9.95
N LYS A 58 13.52 -0.32 9.54
CA LYS A 58 13.99 0.77 10.41
C LYS A 58 13.00 1.92 10.57
N ASP A 59 12.12 2.11 9.59
CA ASP A 59 11.09 3.13 9.63
C ASP A 59 9.96 2.72 10.58
N ASP A 60 9.71 3.55 11.60
CA ASP A 60 8.70 3.31 12.62
C ASP A 60 7.27 3.44 12.08
N LEU A 61 7.03 4.38 11.15
CA LEU A 61 5.72 4.60 10.53
C LEU A 61 5.38 3.47 9.57
N LEU A 62 6.36 2.97 8.82
CA LEU A 62 6.19 1.80 7.96
C LEU A 62 5.85 0.56 8.79
N TRP A 63 6.57 0.33 9.89
CA TRP A 63 6.30 -0.80 10.76
C TRP A 63 4.91 -0.69 11.41
N ASP A 64 4.54 0.50 11.90
CA ASP A 64 3.23 0.74 12.50
C ASP A 64 2.10 0.39 11.52
N LEU A 65 2.18 0.89 10.28
CA LEU A 65 1.23 0.57 9.21
C LEU A 65 1.15 -0.95 8.95
N ILE A 66 2.29 -1.61 8.74
CA ILE A 66 2.35 -3.06 8.48
C ILE A 66 1.73 -3.84 9.64
N SER A 67 2.03 -3.45 10.89
CA SER A 67 1.53 -4.14 12.07
C SER A 67 0.01 -4.06 12.20
N GLN A 68 -0.60 -2.92 11.85
CA GLN A 68 -2.05 -2.72 11.88
C GLN A 68 -2.77 -3.38 10.68
N LEU A 69 -2.09 -3.53 9.54
CA LEU A 69 -2.58 -4.32 8.39
C LEU A 69 -2.51 -5.83 8.64
N LEU A 70 -1.51 -6.27 9.39
CA LEU A 70 -1.31 -7.67 9.79
C LEU A 70 -1.91 -8.00 11.16
N GLU A 71 -2.94 -7.24 11.56
CA GLU A 71 -3.76 -7.56 12.73
C GLU A 71 -4.59 -8.82 12.46
N PHE A 72 -4.56 -9.75 13.41
CA PHE A 72 -5.23 -11.05 13.32
C PHE A 72 -6.73 -10.91 13.50
N ASP A 73 -7.18 -9.94 14.31
CA ASP A 73 -8.59 -9.61 14.46
C ASP A 73 -9.06 -8.73 13.29
N PRO A 74 -9.89 -9.24 12.35
CA PRO A 74 -10.32 -8.47 11.18
C PRO A 74 -11.14 -7.23 11.55
N ILE A 75 -11.72 -7.16 12.76
CA ILE A 75 -12.46 -5.98 13.24
C ILE A 75 -11.49 -4.84 13.57
N LYS A 76 -10.32 -5.17 14.11
CA LYS A 76 -9.28 -4.19 14.49
C LYS A 76 -8.32 -3.86 13.35
N ARG A 77 -8.21 -4.75 12.36
CA ARG A 77 -7.38 -4.55 11.17
C ARG A 77 -7.78 -3.29 10.42
N LEU A 78 -6.82 -2.49 9.95
CA LEU A 78 -7.10 -1.29 9.14
C LEU A 78 -7.89 -1.62 7.87
N SER A 79 -8.81 -0.74 7.50
CA SER A 79 -9.45 -0.70 6.18
C SER A 79 -8.57 0.06 5.20
N ALA A 80 -8.85 -0.04 3.90
CA ALA A 80 -8.17 0.76 2.90
C ALA A 80 -8.28 2.27 3.17
N ALA A 81 -9.47 2.73 3.54
CA ALA A 81 -9.71 4.14 3.86
C ALA A 81 -8.89 4.61 5.08
N GLU A 82 -8.85 3.80 6.14
CA GLU A 82 -8.06 4.12 7.34
C GLU A 82 -6.54 4.05 7.05
N ALA A 83 -6.10 3.06 6.27
CA ALA A 83 -4.70 2.91 5.88
C ALA A 83 -4.19 4.10 5.06
N LEU A 84 -5.00 4.66 4.16
CA LEU A 84 -4.65 5.86 3.39
C LEU A 84 -4.48 7.10 4.26
N LEU A 85 -5.13 7.15 5.43
CA LEU A 85 -4.99 8.25 6.39
C LEU A 85 -3.80 8.08 7.34
N HIS A 86 -3.11 6.94 7.28
CA HIS A 86 -2.01 6.63 8.18
C HIS A 86 -0.86 7.65 8.05
N PRO A 87 -0.18 8.04 9.15
CA PRO A 87 0.93 8.99 9.11
C PRO A 87 2.07 8.62 8.16
N PHE A 88 2.23 7.33 7.85
CA PHE A 88 3.14 6.87 6.81
C PHE A 88 2.91 7.57 5.45
N PHE A 89 1.65 7.88 5.11
CA PHE A 89 1.29 8.59 3.87
C PHE A 89 0.99 10.08 4.09
N THR A 90 0.60 10.49 5.31
CA THR A 90 0.08 11.84 5.59
C THR A 90 1.01 12.72 6.43
N SER A 91 2.14 12.19 6.89
CA SER A 91 3.11 12.96 7.68
C SER A 91 3.78 14.08 6.87
N PRO A 92 4.32 15.12 7.54
CA PRO A 92 5.11 16.15 6.87
C PRO A 92 6.28 15.59 6.06
N GLN A 93 6.88 14.47 6.52
CA GLN A 93 7.94 13.76 5.81
C GLN A 93 7.42 13.22 4.48
N ALA A 94 6.30 12.49 4.49
CA ALA A 94 5.69 11.95 3.28
C ALA A 94 5.32 13.06 2.27
N LEU A 95 4.77 14.17 2.76
CA LEU A 95 4.44 15.32 1.92
C LEU A 95 5.69 16.00 1.31
N ALA A 96 6.80 15.99 2.03
CA ALA A 96 8.07 16.54 1.54
C ALA A 96 8.74 15.64 0.47
N GLU A 97 8.44 14.34 0.48
CA GLU A 97 8.95 13.38 -0.51
C GLU A 97 8.21 13.43 -1.86
N ILE A 98 7.05 14.10 -1.92
CA ILE A 98 6.33 14.31 -3.18
C ILE A 98 7.23 15.10 -4.14
N SER A 99 7.45 14.55 -5.33
CA SER A 99 8.32 15.17 -6.34
C SER A 99 7.69 16.40 -6.99
N ASP A 100 8.52 17.33 -7.46
CA ASP A 100 8.05 18.50 -8.21
C ASP A 100 7.28 18.10 -9.48
N SER A 101 7.72 17.02 -10.15
CA SER A 101 7.06 16.43 -11.31
C SER A 101 5.61 16.04 -10.99
N SER A 102 5.37 15.41 -9.83
CA SER A 102 4.03 15.03 -9.39
C SER A 102 3.12 16.25 -9.21
N ARG A 103 3.65 17.35 -8.62
CA ARG A 103 2.89 18.60 -8.47
C ARG A 103 2.57 19.25 -9.81
N ILE A 104 3.53 19.25 -10.73
CA ILE A 104 3.37 19.83 -12.07
C ILE A 104 2.30 19.06 -12.85
N ILE A 105 2.32 17.71 -12.80
CA ILE A 105 1.31 16.88 -13.45
C ILE A 105 -0.08 17.19 -12.87
N ALA A 106 -0.23 17.25 -11.54
CA ALA A 106 -1.49 17.60 -10.89
C ALA A 106 -2.01 18.98 -11.35
N ALA A 107 -1.13 19.98 -11.40
CA ALA A 107 -1.46 21.32 -11.84
C ALA A 107 -1.90 21.36 -13.32
N ASN A 108 -1.20 20.63 -14.19
CA ASN A 108 -1.56 20.50 -15.60
C ASN A 108 -2.91 19.81 -15.79
N SER A 109 -3.18 18.74 -15.04
CA SER A 109 -4.48 18.06 -15.00
C SER A 109 -5.58 19.01 -14.55
N ALA A 110 -5.34 19.85 -13.55
CA ALA A 110 -6.30 20.86 -13.10
C ALA A 110 -6.62 21.92 -14.16
N VAL A 111 -5.63 22.30 -14.97
CA VAL A 111 -5.85 23.21 -16.11
C VAL A 111 -6.67 22.52 -17.20
N ALA A 112 -6.32 21.29 -17.57
CA ALA A 112 -7.04 20.54 -18.60
C ALA A 112 -8.50 20.23 -18.19
N PHE A 113 -8.75 19.95 -16.91
CA PHE A 113 -10.10 19.76 -16.39
C PHE A 113 -10.94 21.04 -16.52
N LYS A 114 -10.36 22.20 -16.18
CA LYS A 114 -11.00 23.51 -16.39
C LYS A 114 -11.27 23.83 -17.86
N ASN A 115 -10.45 23.31 -18.76
CA ASN A 115 -10.63 23.43 -20.21
C ASN A 115 -11.68 22.45 -20.77
N GLY A 116 -12.34 21.67 -19.92
CA GLY A 116 -13.45 20.79 -20.29
C GLY A 116 -13.06 19.34 -20.57
N ASP A 117 -11.83 18.92 -20.23
CA ASP A 117 -11.46 17.51 -20.32
C ASP A 117 -12.20 16.69 -19.25
N LYS A 118 -13.12 15.84 -19.71
CA LYS A 118 -13.96 14.99 -18.87
C LYS A 118 -13.29 13.68 -18.47
N LYS A 119 -12.12 13.36 -19.02
CA LYS A 119 -11.38 12.13 -18.67
C LYS A 119 -10.64 12.27 -17.35
N ILE A 120 -10.37 13.50 -16.92
CA ILE A 120 -9.63 13.81 -15.70
C ILE A 120 -10.52 13.54 -14.49
N THR A 121 -10.02 12.72 -13.58
CA THR A 121 -10.67 12.32 -12.34
C THR A 121 -10.15 13.15 -11.16
N GLN A 122 -10.79 13.02 -10.00
CA GLN A 122 -10.31 13.65 -8.78
C GLN A 122 -8.90 13.23 -8.35
N PHE A 123 -8.44 12.04 -8.75
CA PHE A 123 -7.12 11.53 -8.40
C PHE A 123 -6.01 12.16 -9.25
N ASP A 124 -6.33 12.51 -10.50
CA ASP A 124 -5.40 13.20 -11.41
C ASP A 124 -5.14 14.65 -10.99
N LEU A 125 -5.99 15.20 -10.12
CA LEU A 125 -5.89 16.56 -9.58
C LEU A 125 -5.05 16.64 -8.30
N ASP A 126 -4.73 15.48 -7.71
CA ASP A 126 -4.04 15.40 -6.43
C ASP A 126 -2.66 14.76 -6.60
N GLN A 127 -1.64 15.56 -6.30
CA GLN A 127 -0.24 15.15 -6.38
C GLN A 127 0.10 13.93 -5.52
N THR A 128 -0.68 13.64 -4.46
CA THR A 128 -0.42 12.47 -3.60
C THR A 128 -0.81 11.14 -4.26
N PHE A 129 -1.56 11.19 -5.37
CA PHE A 129 -1.97 10.03 -6.15
C PHE A 129 -1.22 9.88 -7.47
N ILE A 130 -0.23 10.76 -7.72
CA ILE A 130 0.53 10.78 -8.96
C ILE A 130 1.91 10.18 -8.74
N VAL A 131 2.27 9.23 -9.61
CA VAL A 131 3.64 8.72 -9.73
C VAL A 131 4.11 9.00 -11.17
N PRO A 132 5.04 9.93 -11.39
CA PRO A 132 5.46 10.31 -12.73
C PRO A 132 6.12 9.15 -13.48
N THR A 133 5.75 8.94 -14.74
CA THR A 133 6.34 7.90 -15.60
C THR A 133 7.87 7.98 -15.65
N SER A 134 8.42 9.19 -15.63
CA SER A 134 9.87 9.41 -15.58
C SER A 134 10.54 8.78 -14.36
N GLU A 135 9.87 8.74 -13.22
CA GLU A 135 10.39 8.13 -11.99
C GLU A 135 10.25 6.61 -12.05
N ILE A 136 9.12 6.11 -12.55
CA ILE A 136 8.90 4.67 -12.76
C ILE A 136 9.98 4.08 -13.68
N LYS A 137 10.34 4.79 -14.76
CA LYS A 137 11.39 4.39 -15.71
C LYS A 137 12.79 4.26 -15.09
N ILE A 138 13.06 4.87 -13.94
CA ILE A 138 14.35 4.70 -13.25
C ILE A 138 14.48 3.27 -12.73
N PHE A 139 13.36 2.68 -12.32
CA PHE A 139 13.31 1.34 -11.73
C PHE A 139 12.94 0.26 -12.76
N LEU A 140 12.18 0.63 -13.80
CA LEU A 140 11.80 -0.28 -14.87
C LEU A 140 12.69 -0.10 -16.09
N ASN A 141 13.33 -1.18 -16.54
CA ASN A 141 14.11 -1.19 -17.78
C ASN A 141 13.22 -1.27 -19.05
N ILE A 142 11.98 -0.77 -18.96
CA ILE A 142 10.90 -0.87 -19.95
C ILE A 142 10.13 0.47 -19.96
N ASP A 143 9.73 0.96 -21.14
CA ASP A 143 8.83 2.11 -21.26
C ASP A 143 7.40 1.71 -20.85
N PRO A 144 6.85 2.19 -19.72
CA PRO A 144 5.53 1.78 -19.25
C PRO A 144 4.38 2.27 -20.14
N GLU A 145 4.63 3.27 -21.01
CA GLU A 145 3.64 3.83 -21.94
C GLU A 145 3.74 3.23 -23.35
N ALA A 146 4.53 2.16 -23.53
CA ALA A 146 4.74 1.56 -24.85
C ALA A 146 3.45 0.97 -25.47
N GLU A 147 2.47 0.58 -24.65
CA GLU A 147 1.20 0.01 -25.11
C GLU A 147 0.20 1.07 -25.59
N GLU A 148 0.28 2.30 -25.08
CA GLU A 148 -0.63 3.40 -25.47
C GLU A 148 -0.32 4.00 -26.85
N LYS A 149 0.84 3.66 -27.43
CA LYS A 149 1.31 4.14 -28.74
C LYS A 149 0.90 3.23 -29.91
N LYS A 150 0.04 2.22 -29.69
CA LYS A 150 -0.50 1.31 -30.71
C LYS A 150 -1.96 1.63 -31.04
#